data_AF-A0A9P8HX94-F1
#
_entry.id   AF-A0A9P8HX94-F1
#
_cell.length_a   1.000
_cell.length_b   1.000
_cell.length_c   1.000
_cell.angle_alpha   90.00
_cell.angle_beta   90.00
_cell.angle_gamma   90.00
#
_symmetry.space_group_name_H-M   'P 1'
#
loop_
_entity.id
_entity.type
_entity.pdbx_description
1 polymer ?
#
loop_
_entity_poly.entity_id
_entity_poly.type
_entity_poly.pdbx_seq_one_letter_code
_entity_poly.pdbx_strand_id
1 'polypeptide(L)'
;MRNCYIFRQRQPNPAITNAGMTSSSLITAANTLSLPRFRNAYLPHLPPFLAANDIEYPIELHTAATVSPDDFKACFSLIRDTSAEMYKSSAVGWKPIAKKREMRDEAMRYLVVKTRIKKECGDEDEVGEERVEGSSDASLSSGCSGGDENASEERVVGFLSFMLTIEDDYPVIYCYEIHLLPSMRGCGLGKHLMELAEQVGRKAGVDKSMLTVFLRNKGGMKFYERTGYTEDESSPAPKRLRSGRLKRPGYAILSKALK
;
A
#
# COMPACT_ATOMS: atom_id res chain seq x y z
N MET A 1 10.46 -8.43 -2.03
CA MET A 1 9.46 -7.38 -1.75
C MET A 1 9.00 -7.60 -0.32
N ARG A 2 8.84 -6.61 0.55
CA ARG A 2 9.15 -5.17 0.46
C ARG A 2 9.55 -4.63 1.86
N ASN A 3 9.99 -3.38 1.88
CA ASN A 3 9.85 -2.31 2.90
C ASN A 3 10.01 -2.55 4.42
N CYS A 4 10.05 -1.44 5.18
CA CYS A 4 10.64 -1.34 6.53
C CYS A 4 10.15 -0.09 7.32
N TYR A 5 10.49 0.01 8.62
CA TYR A 5 9.96 1.02 9.56
C TYR A 5 11.04 1.75 10.39
N ILE A 6 10.73 3.02 10.72
CA ILE A 6 11.58 3.99 11.44
C ILE A 6 11.09 4.17 12.89
N PHE A 7 11.95 4.69 13.77
CA PHE A 7 11.67 4.98 15.19
C PHE A 7 11.98 6.46 15.48
N ARG A 8 11.00 7.22 15.98
CA ARG A 8 11.01 8.69 16.02
C ARG A 8 11.57 9.26 17.34
N GLN A 9 12.31 10.36 17.26
CA GLN A 9 12.51 11.31 18.37
C GLN A 9 12.19 12.76 17.91
N ARG A 10 12.22 13.71 18.86
CA ARG A 10 11.80 15.13 18.72
C ARG A 10 12.89 15.98 18.02
N GLN A 11 12.69 17.21 17.54
CA GLN A 11 11.67 18.27 17.74
C GLN A 11 11.35 18.96 16.38
N PRO A 12 10.28 19.77 16.23
CA PRO A 12 10.00 20.52 14.99
C PRO A 12 10.66 21.90 14.93
N ASN A 13 11.03 22.36 13.71
CA ASN A 13 11.31 23.77 13.41
C ASN A 13 10.81 24.14 11.99
N PRO A 14 9.90 25.10 11.80
CA PRO A 14 9.20 25.27 10.52
C PRO A 14 9.99 26.04 9.47
N ALA A 15 10.34 25.38 8.36
CA ALA A 15 10.74 26.04 7.12
C ALA A 15 9.54 26.70 6.39
N ILE A 16 9.79 27.77 5.65
CA ILE A 16 8.78 28.60 4.97
C ILE A 16 8.98 28.58 3.45
N THR A 17 7.90 28.41 2.70
CA THR A 17 7.85 28.57 1.23
C THR A 17 6.66 29.44 0.82
N ASN A 18 6.66 29.95 -0.42
CA ASN A 18 5.87 31.12 -0.80
C ASN A 18 4.40 30.83 -1.18
N ALA A 19 3.54 30.72 -0.17
CA ALA A 19 2.12 31.10 -0.26
C ALA A 19 1.53 31.53 1.10
N GLY A 20 2.36 32.01 2.03
CA GLY A 20 1.97 32.30 3.43
C GLY A 20 1.76 31.06 4.30
N MET A 21 1.49 29.89 3.70
CA MET A 21 1.44 28.58 4.36
C MET A 21 2.82 27.90 4.29
N THR A 22 3.26 27.30 5.39
CA THR A 22 4.45 26.43 5.42
C THR A 22 4.15 25.07 4.79
N SER A 23 5.18 24.33 4.36
CA SER A 23 5.00 22.98 3.80
C SER A 23 4.31 22.01 4.79
N SER A 24 4.53 22.21 6.09
CA SER A 24 3.79 21.52 7.16
C SER A 24 2.29 21.83 7.12
N SER A 25 1.91 23.10 6.97
CA SER A 25 0.52 23.54 6.83
C SER A 25 -0.16 22.98 5.58
N LEU A 26 0.56 22.93 4.44
CA LEU A 26 0.08 22.30 3.20
C LEU A 26 -0.17 20.79 3.39
N ILE A 27 0.73 20.08 4.06
CA ILE A 27 0.56 18.65 4.37
C ILE A 27 -0.60 18.41 5.34
N THR A 28 -0.77 19.25 6.38
CA THR A 28 -1.95 19.18 7.26
C THR A 28 -3.24 19.40 6.49
N ALA A 29 -3.29 20.40 5.60
CA ALA A 29 -4.46 20.67 4.75
C ALA A 29 -4.75 19.50 3.78
N ALA A 30 -3.72 18.93 3.16
CA ALA A 30 -3.87 17.76 2.29
C ALA A 30 -4.36 16.53 3.06
N ASN A 31 -3.86 16.32 4.29
CA ASN A 31 -4.24 15.17 5.10
C ASN A 31 -5.69 15.26 5.63
N THR A 32 -6.21 16.45 5.92
CA THR A 32 -7.60 16.67 6.38
C THR A 32 -8.65 16.67 5.26
N LEU A 33 -8.26 16.60 3.98
CA LEU A 33 -9.22 16.44 2.89
C LEU A 33 -9.97 15.11 2.97
N SER A 34 -11.30 15.18 2.88
CA SER A 34 -12.14 14.01 2.62
C SER A 34 -11.71 13.29 1.34
N LEU A 35 -11.83 11.97 1.32
CA LEU A 35 -11.33 11.12 0.24
C LEU A 35 -11.74 11.57 -1.18
N PRO A 36 -12.99 11.99 -1.46
CA PRO A 36 -13.36 12.51 -2.79
C PRO A 36 -12.64 13.81 -3.15
N ARG A 37 -12.43 14.74 -2.19
CA ARG A 37 -11.69 15.99 -2.41
C ARG A 37 -10.20 15.72 -2.62
N PHE A 38 -9.63 14.79 -1.84
CA PHE A 38 -8.24 14.35 -2.03
C PHE A 38 -8.04 13.71 -3.41
N ARG A 39 -8.95 12.82 -3.84
CA ARG A 39 -8.93 12.24 -5.19
C ARG A 39 -9.00 13.35 -6.24
N ASN A 40 -9.96 14.26 -6.16
CA ASN A 40 -10.13 15.33 -7.15
C ASN A 40 -8.88 16.25 -7.28
N ALA A 41 -8.24 16.61 -6.17
CA ALA A 41 -7.02 17.43 -6.21
C ALA A 41 -5.84 16.67 -6.86
N TYR A 42 -5.54 15.48 -6.34
CA TYR A 42 -4.27 14.81 -6.63
C TYR A 42 -4.36 13.75 -7.74
N LEU A 43 -5.43 12.95 -7.75
CA LEU A 43 -5.71 11.87 -8.70
C LEU A 43 -7.11 12.00 -9.36
N PRO A 44 -7.44 13.14 -10.03
CA PRO A 44 -8.74 13.34 -10.68
C PRO A 44 -8.98 12.29 -11.76
N HIS A 45 -7.93 11.97 -12.52
CA HIS A 45 -7.86 10.78 -13.35
C HIS A 45 -7.02 9.73 -12.59
N LEU A 46 -7.65 8.64 -12.21
CA LEU A 46 -7.02 7.45 -11.65
C LEU A 46 -7.34 6.29 -12.63
N PRO A 47 -6.45 6.00 -13.59
CA PRO A 47 -6.69 4.96 -14.58
C PRO A 47 -6.60 3.56 -13.94
N PRO A 48 -7.21 2.53 -14.56
CA PRO A 48 -6.85 1.15 -14.28
C PRO A 48 -5.41 0.88 -14.73
N PHE A 49 -4.78 -0.14 -14.17
CA PHE A 49 -3.56 -0.69 -14.76
C PHE A 49 -3.93 -1.61 -15.92
N LEU A 50 -3.57 -1.24 -17.14
CA LEU A 50 -3.66 -2.11 -18.31
C LEU A 50 -2.42 -3.02 -18.38
N ALA A 51 -2.62 -4.33 -18.33
CA ALA A 51 -1.56 -5.31 -18.51
C ALA A 51 -1.23 -5.54 -20.00
N ALA A 52 -0.07 -6.12 -20.30
CA ALA A 52 0.41 -6.37 -21.67
C ALA A 52 -0.36 -7.48 -22.44
N ASN A 53 -1.46 -7.97 -21.89
CA ASN A 53 -2.43 -8.87 -22.47
C ASN A 53 -3.84 -8.24 -22.48
N ASP A 54 -3.90 -6.91 -22.47
CA ASP A 54 -5.08 -6.04 -22.52
C ASP A 54 -6.11 -6.24 -21.39
N ILE A 55 -5.73 -6.95 -20.31
CA ILE A 55 -6.56 -7.06 -19.10
C ILE A 55 -6.42 -5.78 -18.25
N GLU A 56 -7.53 -5.10 -18.01
CA GLU A 56 -7.62 -4.00 -17.06
C GLU A 56 -7.72 -4.50 -15.61
N TYR A 57 -6.91 -3.93 -14.73
CA TYR A 57 -6.98 -4.08 -13.28
C TYR A 57 -7.37 -2.73 -12.65
N PRO A 58 -8.63 -2.55 -12.18
CA PRO A 58 -9.06 -1.34 -11.50
C PRO A 58 -8.15 -0.95 -10.33
N ILE A 59 -7.95 0.36 -10.16
CA ILE A 59 -7.20 0.94 -9.03
C ILE A 59 -8.14 1.85 -8.25
N GLU A 60 -8.30 1.57 -6.96
CA GLU A 60 -9.12 2.34 -6.04
C GLU A 60 -8.25 3.11 -5.05
N LEU A 61 -8.68 4.32 -4.68
CA LEU A 61 -8.04 5.12 -3.63
C LEU A 61 -8.88 5.06 -2.36
N HIS A 62 -8.28 4.65 -1.24
CA HIS A 62 -8.91 4.60 0.08
C HIS A 62 -8.07 5.31 1.15
N THR A 63 -8.67 5.60 2.30
CA THR A 63 -7.95 5.84 3.56
C THR A 63 -8.00 4.58 4.44
N ALA A 64 -7.26 4.56 5.55
CA ALA A 64 -7.38 3.54 6.58
C ALA A 64 -8.82 3.31 7.12
N ALA A 65 -9.72 4.30 6.96
CA ALA A 65 -11.12 4.22 7.40
C ALA A 65 -12.11 3.82 6.30
N THR A 66 -11.74 3.89 5.01
CA THR A 66 -12.63 3.56 3.89
C THR A 66 -12.26 2.30 3.12
N VAL A 67 -11.12 1.67 3.43
CA VAL A 67 -10.76 0.35 2.90
C VAL A 67 -11.62 -0.72 3.56
N SER A 68 -12.18 -1.67 2.78
CA SER A 68 -13.07 -2.69 3.32
C SER A 68 -12.34 -3.63 4.30
N PRO A 69 -13.04 -4.30 5.22
CA PRO A 69 -12.42 -5.26 6.14
C PRO A 69 -11.65 -6.37 5.42
N ASP A 70 -12.14 -6.84 4.27
CA ASP A 70 -11.52 -7.90 3.48
C ASP A 70 -10.40 -7.39 2.57
N ASP A 71 -10.51 -6.20 1.97
CA ASP A 71 -9.40 -5.56 1.26
C ASP A 71 -8.22 -5.29 2.22
N PHE A 72 -8.51 -4.80 3.44
CA PHE A 72 -7.51 -4.59 4.49
C PHE A 72 -6.84 -5.90 4.92
N LYS A 73 -7.62 -6.99 5.05
CA LYS A 73 -7.15 -8.34 5.38
C LYS A 73 -6.32 -8.95 4.24
N ALA A 74 -6.67 -8.68 2.98
CA ALA A 74 -5.89 -9.08 1.81
C ALA A 74 -4.57 -8.29 1.73
N CYS A 75 -4.59 -6.97 1.92
CA CYS A 75 -3.40 -6.13 1.99
C CYS A 75 -2.45 -6.58 3.12
N PHE A 76 -2.97 -6.85 4.32
CA PHE A 76 -2.18 -7.38 5.43
C PHE A 76 -1.56 -8.75 5.10
N SER A 77 -2.30 -9.63 4.41
CA SER A 77 -1.80 -10.94 3.97
C SER A 77 -0.68 -10.78 2.93
N LEU A 78 -0.82 -9.87 1.97
CA LEU A 78 0.23 -9.53 1.00
C LEU A 78 1.52 -9.02 1.66
N ILE A 79 1.43 -8.23 2.75
CA ILE A 79 2.62 -7.85 3.54
C ILE A 79 3.24 -9.09 4.21
N ARG A 80 2.42 -9.91 4.87
CA ARG A 80 2.86 -11.13 5.58
C ARG A 80 3.61 -12.07 4.62
N ASP A 81 2.99 -12.42 3.50
CA ASP A 81 3.43 -13.49 2.60
C ASP A 81 4.65 -13.12 1.76
N THR A 82 4.93 -11.83 1.63
CA THR A 82 6.12 -11.33 0.93
C THR A 82 7.27 -10.98 1.87
N SER A 83 6.95 -10.46 3.07
CA SER A 83 7.90 -9.65 3.84
C SER A 83 8.10 -10.12 5.28
N ALA A 84 7.19 -10.93 5.86
CA ALA A 84 7.30 -11.35 7.26
C ALA A 84 8.64 -12.00 7.59
N GLU A 85 9.22 -12.77 6.66
CA GLU A 85 10.53 -13.41 6.87
C GLU A 85 11.68 -12.38 6.94
N MET A 86 11.63 -11.33 6.13
CA MET A 86 12.60 -10.24 6.24
C MET A 86 12.45 -9.50 7.58
N TYR A 87 11.21 -9.25 8.03
CA TYR A 87 10.94 -8.70 9.36
C TYR A 87 11.46 -9.61 10.49
N LYS A 88 11.23 -10.93 10.45
CA LYS A 88 11.80 -11.90 11.42
C LYS A 88 13.33 -11.86 11.45
N SER A 89 13.97 -11.78 10.28
CA SER A 89 15.44 -11.71 10.15
C SER A 89 16.05 -10.36 10.56
N SER A 90 15.22 -9.38 10.91
CA SER A 90 15.62 -8.02 11.27
C SER A 90 15.56 -7.77 12.78
N ALA A 91 16.24 -6.73 13.26
CA ALA A 91 16.16 -6.29 14.65
C ALA A 91 14.76 -5.77 15.07
N VAL A 92 13.83 -5.57 14.12
CA VAL A 92 12.46 -5.12 14.41
C VAL A 92 11.55 -6.29 14.81
N GLY A 93 11.77 -7.47 14.23
CA GLY A 93 10.89 -8.65 14.31
C GLY A 93 9.58 -8.48 13.53
N TRP A 94 8.90 -9.60 13.24
CA TRP A 94 7.54 -9.59 12.68
C TRP A 94 6.50 -9.50 13.81
N LYS A 95 5.67 -8.45 13.80
CA LYS A 95 4.73 -8.12 14.90
C LYS A 95 3.32 -7.85 14.34
N PRO A 96 2.51 -8.90 14.07
CA PRO A 96 1.21 -8.78 13.40
C PRO A 96 0.27 -7.69 13.94
N ILE A 97 0.12 -7.58 15.26
CA ILE A 97 -0.80 -6.62 15.89
C ILE A 97 -0.29 -5.19 15.73
N ALA A 98 1.01 -4.96 15.91
CA ALA A 98 1.62 -3.64 15.70
C ALA A 98 1.51 -3.22 14.22
N LYS A 99 1.81 -4.15 13.30
CA LYS A 99 1.68 -3.95 11.84
C LYS A 99 0.24 -3.58 11.44
N LYS A 100 -0.78 -4.30 11.94
CA LYS A 100 -2.20 -3.96 11.70
C LYS A 100 -2.63 -2.61 12.30
N ARG A 101 -2.03 -2.18 13.41
CA ARG A 101 -2.31 -0.86 14.00
C ARG A 101 -1.68 0.26 13.20
N GLU A 102 -0.44 0.09 12.74
CA GLU A 102 0.27 1.09 11.93
C GLU A 102 -0.26 1.19 10.49
N MET A 103 -0.84 0.11 9.95
CA MET A 103 -1.71 0.14 8.77
C MET A 103 -3.01 0.95 8.96
N ARG A 104 -3.40 1.28 10.20
CA ARG A 104 -4.61 2.03 10.56
C ARG A 104 -4.32 3.45 11.04
N ASP A 105 -3.15 3.97 10.72
CA ASP A 105 -2.83 5.38 10.92
C ASP A 105 -3.78 6.27 10.07
N GLU A 106 -4.25 7.37 10.66
CA GLU A 106 -5.28 8.25 10.09
C GLU A 106 -4.82 8.95 8.80
N ALA A 107 -3.51 9.19 8.64
CA ALA A 107 -2.95 9.77 7.42
C ALA A 107 -2.74 8.73 6.30
N MET A 108 -2.82 7.43 6.61
CA MET A 108 -2.53 6.34 5.67
C MET A 108 -3.56 6.29 4.55
N ARG A 109 -3.07 6.42 3.31
CA ARG A 109 -3.81 6.27 2.06
C ARG A 109 -3.37 5.04 1.32
N TYR A 110 -4.29 4.42 0.59
CA TYR A 110 -4.11 3.15 -0.10
C TYR A 110 -4.51 3.29 -1.57
N LEU A 111 -3.64 2.87 -2.48
CA LEU A 111 -3.98 2.49 -3.85
C LEU A 111 -4.16 0.97 -3.87
N VAL A 112 -5.40 0.49 -3.94
CA VAL A 112 -5.75 -0.94 -3.96
C VAL A 112 -6.00 -1.36 -5.41
N VAL A 113 -5.43 -2.50 -5.84
CA VAL A 113 -5.52 -3.00 -7.22
C VAL A 113 -6.28 -4.31 -7.23
N LYS A 114 -7.36 -4.39 -8.02
CA LYS A 114 -8.33 -5.49 -8.02
C LYS A 114 -8.41 -6.22 -9.37
N THR A 115 -8.91 -7.45 -9.38
CA THR A 115 -9.48 -8.10 -10.57
C THR A 115 -10.93 -7.70 -10.78
N ARG A 116 -11.34 -7.52 -12.03
CA ARG A 116 -12.74 -7.75 -12.41
C ARG A 116 -12.95 -9.24 -12.68
N ILE A 117 -13.49 -9.99 -11.72
CA ILE A 117 -13.98 -11.35 -12.00
C ILE A 117 -15.41 -11.21 -12.54
N LYS A 118 -15.59 -11.39 -13.85
CA LYS A 118 -16.91 -11.76 -14.36
C LYS A 118 -17.22 -13.13 -13.78
N LYS A 119 -18.39 -13.30 -13.16
CA LYS A 119 -18.93 -14.65 -12.98
C LYS A 119 -19.21 -15.20 -14.37
N GLU A 120 -18.58 -16.32 -14.71
CA GLU A 120 -19.00 -17.13 -15.84
C GLU A 120 -20.31 -17.79 -15.42
N CYS A 121 -21.41 -17.44 -16.09
CA CYS A 121 -22.65 -18.19 -15.99
C CYS A 121 -22.35 -19.56 -16.59
N GLY A 122 -22.45 -20.63 -15.78
CA GLY A 122 -22.34 -21.99 -16.31
C GLY A 122 -23.52 -22.29 -17.23
N ASP A 123 -23.26 -22.99 -18.33
CA ASP A 123 -24.33 -23.52 -19.17
C ASP A 123 -25.17 -24.53 -18.36
N GLU A 124 -26.48 -24.35 -18.36
CA GLU A 124 -27.43 -25.23 -17.67
C GLU A 124 -27.78 -26.43 -18.56
N ASP A 125 -26.96 -27.48 -18.53
CA ASP A 125 -27.33 -28.78 -19.11
C ASP A 125 -28.44 -29.44 -18.27
N GLU A 126 -29.58 -29.73 -18.92
CA GLU A 126 -30.77 -30.35 -18.32
C GLU A 126 -30.59 -31.87 -18.02
N VAL A 127 -31.65 -32.43 -17.40
CA VAL A 127 -31.94 -33.87 -17.18
C VAL A 127 -31.27 -34.47 -15.91
N GLY A 128 -32.03 -35.00 -14.94
CA GLY A 128 -33.50 -35.12 -14.84
C GLY A 128 -33.98 -35.63 -13.48
N GLU A 129 -35.30 -35.77 -13.30
CA GLU A 129 -35.91 -36.27 -12.05
C GLU A 129 -35.60 -37.76 -11.76
N GLU A 130 -35.38 -38.10 -10.49
CA GLU A 130 -36.13 -39.18 -9.85
C GLU A 130 -36.25 -38.94 -8.33
N ARG A 131 -37.25 -39.56 -7.67
CA ARG A 131 -37.67 -39.23 -6.29
C ARG A 131 -37.58 -40.42 -5.34
N VAL A 132 -37.11 -40.20 -4.12
CA VAL A 132 -37.40 -41.04 -2.95
C VAL A 132 -37.62 -40.16 -1.72
N GLU A 133 -38.69 -40.40 -0.96
CA GLU A 133 -39.04 -39.63 0.25
C GLU A 133 -38.42 -40.25 1.51
N GLY A 134 -38.06 -39.41 2.50
CA GLY A 134 -37.53 -39.86 3.79
C GLY A 134 -37.49 -38.76 4.86
N SER A 135 -38.30 -38.91 5.91
CA SER A 135 -38.30 -38.07 7.13
C SER A 135 -37.00 -38.28 7.95
N SER A 136 -36.52 -37.39 8.82
CA SER A 136 -37.26 -36.50 9.73
C SER A 136 -36.46 -35.35 10.38
N ASP A 137 -37.18 -34.28 10.73
CA ASP A 137 -37.01 -33.29 11.84
C ASP A 137 -35.62 -32.67 12.16
N ALA A 138 -35.54 -31.33 12.06
CA ALA A 138 -34.85 -30.45 13.02
C ALA A 138 -35.23 -28.95 12.87
N SER A 139 -36.09 -28.44 13.76
CA SER A 139 -36.24 -27.04 14.24
C SER A 139 -35.90 -25.80 13.36
N LEU A 140 -36.90 -24.93 13.23
CA LEU A 140 -36.84 -23.44 13.13
C LEU A 140 -35.71 -22.78 13.95
N SER A 141 -35.14 -21.60 13.65
CA SER A 141 -35.21 -20.60 12.54
C SER A 141 -34.16 -19.49 12.87
N SER A 142 -34.03 -18.27 12.30
CA SER A 142 -34.78 -17.45 11.30
C SER A 142 -33.89 -16.28 10.81
N GLY A 143 -34.39 -15.47 9.86
CA GLY A 143 -33.99 -14.05 9.68
C GLY A 143 -33.11 -13.72 8.47
N CYS A 144 -33.68 -13.07 7.45
CA CYS A 144 -33.01 -12.74 6.19
C CYS A 144 -32.41 -11.33 6.16
N SER A 145 -31.47 -11.11 5.24
CA SER A 145 -31.19 -9.80 4.64
C SER A 145 -30.75 -10.02 3.19
N GLY A 146 -31.69 -9.91 2.26
CA GLY A 146 -31.41 -10.04 0.83
C GLY A 146 -30.84 -8.74 0.25
N GLY A 147 -30.00 -8.88 -0.77
CA GLY A 147 -29.39 -7.76 -1.49
C GLY A 147 -28.30 -8.24 -2.47
N ASP A 148 -28.42 -7.82 -3.72
CA ASP A 148 -27.42 -7.89 -4.78
C ASP A 148 -26.89 -9.27 -5.21
N GLU A 149 -27.77 -10.06 -5.83
CA GLU A 149 -27.44 -11.25 -6.64
C GLU A 149 -26.68 -10.92 -7.96
N ASN A 150 -25.77 -9.95 -7.95
CA ASN A 150 -24.82 -9.75 -9.06
C ASN A 150 -23.44 -9.18 -8.64
N ALA A 151 -23.01 -9.47 -7.41
CA ALA A 151 -21.65 -9.15 -6.99
C ALA A 151 -20.61 -9.98 -7.76
N SER A 152 -19.86 -9.33 -8.66
CA SER A 152 -18.59 -9.80 -9.21
C SER A 152 -17.53 -9.85 -8.10
N GLU A 153 -16.85 -10.98 -7.91
CA GLU A 153 -15.83 -11.10 -6.86
C GLU A 153 -14.55 -10.31 -7.20
N GLU A 154 -14.46 -9.08 -6.69
CA GLU A 154 -13.24 -8.30 -6.82
C GLU A 154 -12.17 -8.76 -5.82
N ARG A 155 -11.03 -9.24 -6.33
CA ARG A 155 -9.92 -9.73 -5.50
C ARG A 155 -8.73 -8.78 -5.57
N VAL A 156 -8.22 -8.36 -4.41
CA VAL A 156 -6.95 -7.60 -4.33
C VAL A 156 -5.79 -8.43 -4.89
N VAL A 157 -5.17 -7.93 -5.96
CA VAL A 157 -3.95 -8.50 -6.56
C VAL A 157 -2.69 -7.71 -6.19
N GLY A 158 -2.86 -6.49 -5.65
CA GLY A 158 -1.77 -5.70 -5.12
C GLY A 158 -2.24 -4.40 -4.48
N PHE A 159 -1.35 -3.72 -3.78
CA PHE A 159 -1.59 -2.37 -3.27
C PHE A 159 -0.30 -1.58 -3.08
N LEU A 160 -0.43 -0.25 -2.92
CA LEU A 160 0.57 0.68 -2.36
C LEU A 160 -0.09 1.45 -1.23
N SER A 161 0.59 1.64 -0.09
CA SER A 161 0.14 2.56 0.97
C SER A 161 1.16 3.66 1.25
N PHE A 162 0.68 4.88 1.47
CA PHE A 162 1.49 6.09 1.61
C PHE A 162 0.90 7.10 2.59
N MET A 163 1.72 8.06 3.02
CA MET A 163 1.28 9.29 3.67
C MET A 163 1.97 10.50 3.03
N LEU A 164 1.34 11.67 3.15
CA LEU A 164 2.03 12.96 3.07
C LEU A 164 2.47 13.31 4.49
N THR A 165 3.77 13.56 4.70
CA THR A 165 4.35 13.78 6.04
C THR A 165 5.56 14.72 5.97
N ILE A 166 5.97 15.25 7.13
CA ILE A 166 7.30 15.84 7.30
C ILE A 166 8.25 14.74 7.79
N GLU A 167 9.40 14.58 7.16
CA GLU A 167 10.50 13.69 7.58
C GLU A 167 11.82 14.48 7.49
N ASP A 168 12.54 14.59 8.61
CA ASP A 168 13.73 15.45 8.79
C ASP A 168 13.55 16.87 8.19
N ASP A 169 12.48 17.55 8.65
CA ASP A 169 11.97 18.87 8.23
C ASP A 169 11.57 19.02 6.74
N TYR A 170 11.84 18.05 5.87
CA TYR A 170 11.36 18.04 4.48
C TYR A 170 9.89 17.59 4.37
N PRO A 171 9.06 18.27 3.55
CA PRO A 171 7.80 17.72 3.07
C PRO A 171 8.03 16.54 2.12
N VAL A 172 7.43 15.39 2.40
CA VAL A 172 7.62 14.16 1.61
C VAL A 172 6.33 13.37 1.39
N ILE A 173 6.31 12.57 0.31
CA ILE A 173 5.38 11.45 0.18
C ILE A 173 6.09 10.15 0.52
N TYR A 174 5.77 9.59 1.69
CA TYR A 174 6.43 8.40 2.20
C TYR A 174 5.63 7.15 1.81
N CYS A 175 6.23 6.29 0.98
CA CYS A 175 5.70 4.98 0.61
C CYS A 175 6.03 3.95 1.70
N TYR A 176 5.05 3.66 2.55
CA TYR A 176 5.17 2.71 3.65
C TYR A 176 5.27 1.28 3.12
N GLU A 177 4.24 0.81 2.42
CA GLU A 177 4.17 -0.56 1.91
C GLU A 177 3.76 -0.56 0.43
N ILE A 178 4.24 -1.54 -0.33
CA ILE A 178 3.76 -1.80 -1.70
C ILE A 178 3.98 -3.27 -2.04
N HIS A 179 2.89 -4.03 -2.15
CA HIS A 179 2.92 -5.49 -2.30
C HIS A 179 2.01 -5.96 -3.42
N LEU A 180 2.49 -6.91 -4.20
CA LEU A 180 1.82 -7.47 -5.37
C LEU A 180 1.84 -9.00 -5.27
N LEU A 181 0.78 -9.67 -5.72
CA LEU A 181 0.80 -11.12 -5.96
C LEU A 181 1.96 -11.51 -6.89
N PRO A 182 2.50 -12.74 -6.80
CA PRO A 182 3.60 -13.19 -7.65
C PRO A 182 3.36 -13.02 -9.16
N SER A 183 2.12 -13.27 -9.61
CA SER A 183 1.65 -13.10 -11.00
C SER A 183 1.68 -11.64 -11.48
N MET A 184 1.50 -10.67 -10.59
CA MET A 184 1.47 -9.24 -10.92
C MET A 184 2.84 -8.56 -10.79
N ARG A 185 3.93 -9.32 -10.99
CA ARG A 185 5.32 -8.83 -10.93
C ARG A 185 5.96 -8.90 -12.31
N GLY A 186 6.89 -8.01 -12.60
CA GLY A 186 7.55 -7.91 -13.91
C GLY A 186 6.70 -7.19 -14.99
N CYS A 187 5.37 -7.27 -14.93
CA CYS A 187 4.44 -6.65 -15.89
C CYS A 187 4.36 -5.10 -15.86
N GLY A 188 5.06 -4.43 -14.95
CA GLY A 188 5.08 -2.96 -14.84
C GLY A 188 4.15 -2.35 -13.78
N LEU A 189 3.14 -3.07 -13.27
CA LEU A 189 2.19 -2.57 -12.24
C LEU A 189 2.89 -1.89 -11.05
N GLY A 190 3.98 -2.49 -10.56
CA GLY A 190 4.74 -1.95 -9.44
C GLY A 190 5.39 -0.59 -9.71
N LYS A 191 5.72 -0.27 -10.97
CA LYS A 191 6.19 1.05 -11.41
C LYS A 191 5.02 2.03 -11.48
N HIS A 192 3.92 1.64 -12.12
CA HIS A 192 2.72 2.45 -12.29
C HIS A 192 2.13 2.94 -10.94
N LEU A 193 2.09 2.07 -9.92
CA LEU A 193 1.66 2.48 -8.56
C LEU A 193 2.60 3.54 -7.95
N MET A 194 3.92 3.42 -8.13
CA MET A 194 4.86 4.44 -7.66
C MET A 194 4.65 5.76 -8.41
N GLU A 195 4.44 5.73 -9.72
CA GLU A 195 4.19 6.94 -10.54
C GLU A 195 2.90 7.67 -10.11
N LEU A 196 1.83 6.95 -9.77
CA LEU A 196 0.61 7.51 -9.19
C LEU A 196 0.87 8.15 -7.81
N ALA A 197 1.67 7.52 -6.96
CA ALA A 197 2.07 8.12 -5.68
C ALA A 197 2.94 9.37 -5.89
N GLU A 198 3.96 9.31 -6.75
CA GLU A 198 4.79 10.47 -7.09
C GLU A 198 3.96 11.64 -7.67
N GLN A 199 2.91 11.38 -8.45
CA GLN A 199 1.96 12.40 -8.92
C GLN A 199 1.23 13.08 -7.75
N VAL A 200 0.80 12.33 -6.73
CA VAL A 200 0.22 12.90 -5.51
C VAL A 200 1.24 13.81 -4.81
N GLY A 201 2.49 13.37 -4.68
CA GLY A 201 3.56 14.16 -4.08
C GLY A 201 3.81 15.49 -4.81
N ARG A 202 4.04 15.45 -6.13
CA ARG A 202 4.26 16.65 -6.96
C ARG A 202 3.15 17.68 -6.79
N LYS A 203 1.89 17.24 -6.90
CA LYS A 203 0.72 18.12 -6.76
C LYS A 203 0.46 18.59 -5.32
N ALA A 204 0.95 17.89 -4.31
CA ALA A 204 0.91 18.31 -2.92
C ALA A 204 2.08 19.26 -2.54
N GLY A 205 3.01 19.53 -3.47
CA GLY A 205 4.16 20.40 -3.23
C GLY A 205 5.18 19.81 -2.25
N VAL A 206 5.44 18.50 -2.33
CA VAL A 206 6.44 17.82 -1.47
C VAL A 206 7.72 17.52 -2.24
N ASP A 207 8.87 17.72 -1.61
CA ASP A 207 10.19 17.81 -2.27
C ASP A 207 10.70 16.45 -2.77
N LYS A 208 10.38 15.38 -2.04
CA LYS A 208 10.84 14.01 -2.35
C LYS A 208 9.79 12.95 -2.04
N SER A 209 9.79 11.87 -2.82
CA SER A 209 9.20 10.61 -2.41
C SER A 209 10.24 9.81 -1.62
N MET A 210 9.85 9.21 -0.50
CA MET A 210 10.72 8.41 0.37
C MET A 210 10.16 7.01 0.61
N LEU A 211 11.05 6.07 0.93
CA LEU A 211 10.71 4.73 1.43
C LEU A 211 11.92 4.14 2.16
N THR A 212 11.68 3.18 3.07
CA THR A 212 12.77 2.40 3.69
C THR A 212 12.71 0.96 3.22
N VAL A 213 13.85 0.36 2.85
CA VAL A 213 13.94 -0.99 2.27
C VAL A 213 15.04 -1.83 2.92
N PHE A 214 14.74 -3.10 3.24
CA PHE A 214 15.74 -4.03 3.77
C PHE A 214 16.89 -4.29 2.76
N LEU A 215 18.15 -4.23 3.20
CA LEU A 215 19.32 -4.46 2.34
C LEU A 215 19.41 -5.91 1.81
N ARG A 216 18.67 -6.85 2.41
CA ARG A 216 18.47 -8.23 1.93
C ARG A 216 17.48 -8.30 0.75
N ASN A 217 16.57 -7.34 0.60
CA ASN A 217 15.55 -7.29 -0.45
C ASN A 217 16.15 -6.85 -1.81
N LYS A 218 17.08 -7.63 -2.38
CA LYS A 218 17.82 -7.26 -3.60
C LYS A 218 16.92 -7.00 -4.82
N GLY A 219 15.77 -7.66 -4.91
CA GLY A 219 14.76 -7.37 -5.94
C GLY A 219 14.01 -6.04 -5.71
N GLY A 220 13.89 -5.58 -4.46
CA GLY A 220 13.36 -4.26 -4.13
C GLY A 220 14.37 -3.15 -4.44
N MET A 221 15.62 -3.31 -3.97
CA MET A 221 16.73 -2.39 -4.29
C MET A 221 16.82 -2.12 -5.80
N LYS A 222 16.98 -3.18 -6.61
CA LYS A 222 17.04 -3.08 -8.08
C LYS A 222 15.79 -2.49 -8.74
N PHE A 223 14.62 -2.59 -8.10
CA PHE A 223 13.41 -1.95 -8.60
C PHE A 223 13.42 -0.43 -8.31
N TYR A 224 13.79 -0.03 -7.10
CA TYR A 224 13.85 1.37 -6.69
C TYR A 224 14.96 2.13 -7.42
N GLU A 225 16.16 1.54 -7.53
CA GLU A 225 17.27 2.03 -8.36
C GLU A 225 16.83 2.34 -9.80
N ARG A 226 16.14 1.38 -10.45
CA ARG A 226 15.63 1.52 -11.83
C ARG A 226 14.47 2.51 -11.99
N THR A 227 13.80 2.89 -10.90
CA THR A 227 12.74 3.91 -10.90
C THR A 227 13.24 5.29 -10.49
N GLY A 228 14.55 5.44 -10.28
CA GLY A 228 15.20 6.73 -10.01
C GLY A 228 15.32 7.08 -8.52
N TYR A 229 15.23 6.09 -7.62
CA TYR A 229 15.51 6.28 -6.20
C TYR A 229 16.98 6.02 -5.89
N THR A 230 17.59 6.89 -5.07
CA THR A 230 18.94 6.75 -4.51
C THR A 230 18.87 6.59 -3.00
N GLU A 231 19.99 6.23 -2.35
CA GLU A 231 20.06 6.27 -0.87
C GLU A 231 19.96 7.73 -0.40
N ASP A 232 19.10 7.99 0.59
CA ASP A 232 18.82 9.33 1.13
C ASP A 232 19.84 9.71 2.21
N GLU A 233 20.06 11.01 2.43
CA GLU A 233 20.98 11.52 3.46
C GLU A 233 20.58 11.12 4.90
N SER A 234 19.29 10.86 5.15
CA SER A 234 18.78 10.30 6.41
C SER A 234 19.13 8.81 6.61
N SER A 235 19.62 8.09 5.59
CA SER A 235 19.87 6.65 5.66
C SER A 235 20.94 6.30 6.71
N PRO A 236 20.67 5.39 7.68
CA PRO A 236 21.58 5.19 8.81
C PRO A 236 22.97 4.70 8.44
N ALA A 237 23.99 5.53 8.70
CA ALA A 237 25.39 5.17 8.46
C ALA A 237 25.86 3.91 9.26
N PRO A 238 26.79 3.10 8.73
CA PRO A 238 27.39 1.96 9.45
C PRO A 238 28.09 2.38 10.75
N LYS A 239 27.75 1.75 11.87
CA LYS A 239 28.29 2.12 13.20
C LYS A 239 29.48 1.24 13.58
N ARG A 240 30.63 1.85 13.88
CA ARG A 240 31.82 1.16 14.43
C ARG A 240 31.58 0.77 15.89
N LEU A 241 31.70 -0.51 16.22
CA LEU A 241 31.59 -1.01 17.60
C LEU A 241 32.90 -0.81 18.38
N ARG A 242 32.85 -0.92 19.71
CA ARG A 242 34.05 -0.86 20.58
C ARG A 242 35.12 -1.90 20.19
N SER A 243 34.72 -3.04 19.64
CA SER A 243 35.59 -4.10 19.10
C SER A 243 36.13 -3.81 17.68
N GLY A 244 36.05 -2.58 17.19
CA GLY A 244 36.48 -2.17 15.84
C GLY A 244 35.55 -2.63 14.70
N ARG A 245 34.79 -3.72 14.89
CA ARG A 245 33.86 -4.27 13.89
C ARG A 245 32.80 -3.25 13.48
N LEU A 246 32.61 -3.08 12.17
CA LEU A 246 31.52 -2.28 11.60
C LEU A 246 30.19 -3.06 11.65
N LYS A 247 29.16 -2.47 12.26
CA LYS A 247 27.78 -2.94 12.22
C LYS A 247 26.98 -2.07 11.23
N ARG A 248 26.75 -2.62 10.03
CA ARG A 248 25.81 -2.03 9.05
C ARG A 248 24.36 -2.21 9.54
N PRO A 249 23.41 -1.32 9.16
CA PRO A 249 21.99 -1.55 9.41
C PRO A 249 21.44 -2.73 8.59
N GLY A 250 20.19 -3.12 8.87
CA GLY A 250 19.47 -4.12 8.08
C GLY A 250 18.74 -3.54 6.86
N TYR A 251 18.68 -2.22 6.73
CA TYR A 251 17.92 -1.46 5.75
C TYR A 251 18.69 -0.23 5.27
N ALA A 252 18.21 0.40 4.20
CA ALA A 252 18.55 1.77 3.80
C ALA A 252 17.26 2.57 3.61
N ILE A 253 17.33 3.88 3.82
CA ILE A 253 16.28 4.83 3.43
C ILE A 253 16.62 5.28 2.01
N LEU A 254 15.66 5.20 1.09
CA LEU A 254 15.80 5.66 -0.28
C LEU A 254 14.85 6.83 -0.55
N SER A 255 15.29 7.77 -1.40
CA SER A 255 14.45 8.87 -1.85
C SER A 255 14.62 9.18 -3.34
N LYS A 256 13.65 9.93 -3.87
CA LYS A 256 13.61 10.43 -5.24
C LYS A 256 13.01 11.83 -5.22
N ALA A 257 13.76 12.82 -5.69
CA ALA A 257 13.29 14.20 -5.77
C ALA A 257 12.08 14.32 -6.72
N LEU A 258 11.08 15.10 -6.30
CA LEU A 258 9.87 15.37 -7.06
C LEU A 258 9.92 16.77 -7.65
N LYS A 259 10.36 16.82 -8.91
CA LYS A 259 10.10 17.92 -9.84
C LYS A 259 8.75 17.71 -10.49
#